data_AF-A0A7M7M1W7-F1
#
_entry.id   AF-A0A7M7M1W7-F1
#
_cell.length_a   1.000
_cell.length_b   1.000
_cell.length_c   1.000
_cell.angle_alpha   90.00
_cell.angle_beta   90.00
_cell.angle_gamma   90.00
#
_symmetry.space_group_name_H-M   'P 1'
#
loop_
_entity.id
_entity.type
_entity.pdbx_description
1 polymer ?
#
loop_
_entity_poly.entity_id
_entity_poly.type
_entity_poly.pdbx_seq_one_letter_code
_entity_poly.pdbx_strand_id
1 'polypeptide(L)'
;MQSKLFILFFCFLFWSNERFMASGYIRRISKPSVYKWNEKIRPRVSDEPVKRQYTDCGGKITKGPGTIEQFFVSRNPMHKVNCTWRIHAPENHHVYVKQLRITRTTLQNADASKFDDAPFIQVFDGKDMTEENRLFRFGDANLNRCLSSEQDLTISLTYNESGRHIDQEAVIKYGFVESSIVEDLIP
;
A
#
# COMPACT_ATOMS: atom_id res chain seq x y z
N MET A 1 -13.85 -33.43 77.97
CA MET A 1 -14.57 -32.49 77.08
C MET A 1 -13.74 -32.30 75.83
N GLN A 2 -14.40 -32.50 74.67
CA GLN A 2 -14.21 -31.90 73.34
C GLN A 2 -12.87 -31.21 73.00
N SER A 3 -12.35 -31.21 71.78
CA SER A 3 -12.70 -31.81 70.49
C SER A 3 -11.80 -31.09 69.47
N LYS A 4 -10.97 -31.84 68.73
CA LYS A 4 -10.72 -31.76 67.27
C LYS A 4 -10.45 -30.37 66.64
N LEU A 5 -9.39 -30.10 65.88
CA LEU A 5 -8.79 -30.79 64.72
C LEU A 5 -8.77 -29.73 63.61
N PHE A 6 -7.62 -29.41 63.04
CA PHE A 6 -7.45 -29.33 61.57
C PHE A 6 -5.95 -29.37 61.28
N ILE A 7 -5.45 -30.60 61.36
CA ILE A 7 -4.17 -31.02 60.80
C ILE A 7 -4.32 -30.94 59.29
N LEU A 8 -3.34 -30.30 58.66
CA LEU A 8 -3.13 -30.21 57.22
C LEU A 8 -3.13 -31.61 56.60
N PHE A 9 -4.21 -31.93 55.91
CA PHE A 9 -4.32 -33.09 55.04
C PHE A 9 -4.86 -32.54 53.72
N PHE A 10 -4.05 -32.59 52.66
CA PHE A 10 -4.47 -33.00 51.32
C PHE A 10 -3.23 -33.14 50.43
N CYS A 11 -2.47 -34.21 50.67
CA CYS A 11 -1.71 -34.90 49.64
C CYS A 11 -2.59 -36.05 49.13
N PHE A 12 -3.26 -35.83 48.01
CA PHE A 12 -3.89 -36.80 47.09
C PHE A 12 -4.16 -35.94 45.83
N LEU A 13 -3.66 -36.22 44.63
CA LEU A 13 -3.69 -37.49 43.92
C LEU A 13 -2.53 -37.54 42.89
N PHE A 14 -1.91 -38.71 42.85
CA PHE A 14 -1.15 -39.25 41.73
C PHE A 14 -2.07 -39.56 40.54
N TRP A 15 -1.47 -39.74 39.36
CA TRP A 15 -2.03 -40.21 38.07
C TRP A 15 -2.85 -39.17 37.28
N SER A 16 -2.69 -38.99 35.97
CA SER A 16 -1.95 -39.70 34.91
C SER A 16 -2.12 -38.90 33.61
N ASN A 17 -1.19 -39.03 32.65
CA ASN A 17 -1.43 -38.87 31.19
C ASN A 17 -1.82 -37.44 30.72
N GLU A 18 -1.29 -36.81 29.67
CA GLU A 18 -0.67 -37.27 28.43
C GLU A 18 0.36 -36.26 27.92
N ARG A 19 1.25 -36.80 27.08
CA ARG A 19 2.02 -36.17 26.01
C ARG A 19 1.52 -34.79 25.57
N PHE A 20 2.44 -33.84 25.39
CA PHE A 20 2.63 -33.21 24.09
C PHE A 20 4.05 -32.62 24.02
N MET A 21 4.92 -33.36 23.33
CA MET A 21 6.03 -32.73 22.63
C MET A 21 5.44 -31.87 21.52
N ALA A 22 5.74 -30.58 21.53
CA ALA A 22 5.78 -29.80 20.30
C ALA A 22 6.84 -28.70 20.48
N SER A 23 8.05 -29.06 20.06
CA SER A 23 9.07 -28.12 19.62
C SER A 23 8.46 -27.23 18.54
N GLY A 24 7.98 -26.06 18.95
CA GLY A 24 7.49 -25.01 18.06
C GLY A 24 8.67 -24.31 17.42
N TYR A 25 9.24 -24.94 16.39
CA TYR A 25 10.16 -24.30 15.46
C TYR A 25 9.42 -23.12 14.83
N ILE A 26 9.66 -21.89 15.31
CA ILE A 26 9.23 -20.69 14.60
C ILE A 26 10.05 -20.67 13.31
N ARG A 27 9.50 -21.26 12.25
CA ARG A 27 9.96 -20.96 10.89
C ARG A 27 9.73 -19.46 10.70
N ARG A 28 10.82 -18.68 10.76
CA ARG A 28 10.89 -17.45 9.98
C ARG A 28 10.59 -17.87 8.55
N ILE A 29 9.38 -17.60 8.08
CA ILE A 29 9.12 -17.58 6.65
C ILE A 29 9.99 -16.43 6.13
N SER A 30 11.15 -16.78 5.58
CA SER A 30 11.98 -15.87 4.82
C SER A 30 11.10 -15.26 3.74
N LYS A 31 11.12 -13.93 3.60
CA LYS A 31 10.32 -13.15 2.65
C LYS A 31 10.67 -13.56 1.19
N PRO A 32 9.91 -14.42 0.49
CA PRO A 32 10.32 -14.86 -0.85
C PRO A 32 9.63 -14.08 -1.97
N SER A 33 8.56 -13.31 -1.70
CA SER A 33 7.74 -12.74 -2.78
C SER A 33 8.28 -11.43 -3.36
N VAL A 34 8.82 -10.52 -2.53
CA VAL A 34 9.23 -9.18 -2.98
C VAL A 34 10.45 -9.23 -3.91
N TYR A 35 11.43 -10.10 -3.62
CA TYR A 35 12.63 -10.22 -4.45
C TYR A 35 12.35 -10.91 -5.79
N LYS A 36 11.47 -11.91 -5.80
CA LYS A 36 11.11 -12.66 -7.01
C LYS A 36 10.29 -11.80 -8.00
N TRP A 37 9.44 -10.90 -7.50
CA TRP A 37 8.68 -9.94 -8.31
C TRP A 37 9.59 -8.95 -9.06
N ASN A 38 10.60 -8.38 -8.40
CA ASN A 38 11.46 -7.35 -8.98
C ASN A 38 12.45 -7.90 -10.04
N GLU A 39 12.74 -9.20 -10.03
CA GLU A 39 13.63 -9.82 -11.02
C GLU A 39 12.90 -10.24 -12.30
N LYS A 40 11.65 -10.73 -12.20
CA LYS A 40 10.90 -11.25 -13.36
C LYS A 40 10.29 -10.14 -14.24
N ILE A 41 10.08 -8.94 -13.69
CA ILE A 41 9.51 -7.76 -14.38
C ILE A 41 10.60 -6.91 -15.08
N ARG A 42 11.87 -7.35 -15.10
CA ARG A 42 12.90 -6.62 -15.85
C ARG A 42 12.58 -6.69 -17.35
N PRO A 43 12.46 -5.54 -18.04
CA PRO A 43 12.25 -5.52 -19.48
C PRO A 43 13.42 -6.21 -20.18
N ARG A 44 13.14 -7.17 -21.06
CA ARG A 44 14.13 -7.66 -22.02
C ARG A 44 14.04 -6.78 -23.27
N VAL A 45 15.17 -6.17 -23.64
CA VAL A 45 15.47 -5.54 -24.94
C VAL A 45 15.08 -4.05 -25.14
N SER A 46 16.15 -3.22 -25.17
CA SER A 46 16.48 -2.00 -25.93
C SER A 46 15.48 -0.93 -26.41
N ASP A 47 14.26 -0.82 -25.89
CA ASP A 47 13.52 0.44 -26.01
C ASP A 47 13.66 1.23 -24.70
N GLU A 48 14.34 2.38 -24.73
CA GLU A 48 14.25 3.32 -23.61
C GLU A 48 12.77 3.63 -23.40
N PRO A 49 12.20 3.35 -22.20
CA PRO A 49 10.78 3.54 -21.99
C PRO A 49 10.48 5.03 -22.16
N VAL A 50 9.68 5.40 -23.16
CA VAL A 50 9.16 6.75 -23.32
C VAL A 50 8.56 7.16 -21.97
N LYS A 51 9.26 8.04 -21.25
CA LYS A 51 8.90 8.44 -19.89
C LYS A 51 7.71 9.38 -19.99
N ARG A 52 6.50 8.83 -19.92
CA ARG A 52 5.25 9.61 -19.95
C ARG A 52 5.05 10.26 -18.59
N GLN A 53 4.85 11.58 -18.59
CA GLN A 53 4.60 12.37 -17.40
C GLN A 53 3.22 13.02 -17.53
N TYR A 54 2.38 12.83 -16.52
CA TYR A 54 1.02 13.36 -16.45
C TYR A 54 0.98 14.38 -15.31
N THR A 55 0.79 15.65 -15.67
CA THR A 55 0.67 16.77 -14.72
C THR A 55 -0.76 17.26 -14.56
N ASP A 56 -1.67 16.83 -15.44
CA ASP A 56 -3.08 17.20 -15.37
C ASP A 56 -3.81 16.47 -14.24
N CYS A 57 -4.76 17.17 -13.62
CA CYS A 57 -5.58 16.62 -12.56
C CYS A 57 -6.63 15.65 -13.11
N GLY A 58 -6.37 14.36 -12.93
CA GLY A 58 -7.28 13.28 -13.29
C GLY A 58 -7.37 12.98 -14.79
N GLY A 59 -8.30 12.11 -15.14
CA GLY A 59 -8.59 11.70 -16.51
C GLY A 59 -8.34 10.22 -16.80
N LYS A 60 -8.52 9.84 -18.06
CA LYS A 60 -8.31 8.46 -18.53
C LYS A 60 -6.89 8.31 -19.08
N ILE A 61 -6.16 7.30 -18.59
CA ILE A 61 -4.81 6.97 -19.01
C ILE A 61 -4.83 5.58 -19.65
N THR A 62 -4.42 5.47 -20.91
CA THR A 62 -4.39 4.19 -21.65
C THR A 62 -3.00 3.81 -22.15
N LYS A 63 -2.00 4.67 -21.94
CA LYS A 63 -0.61 4.45 -22.38
C LYS A 63 0.27 4.30 -21.16
N GLY A 64 1.17 3.33 -21.17
CA GLY A 64 2.05 3.04 -20.04
C GLY A 64 3.36 2.38 -20.48
N PRO A 65 4.33 2.17 -19.57
CA PRO A 65 4.37 2.71 -18.21
C PRO A 65 4.44 4.24 -18.19
N GLY A 66 4.18 4.85 -17.03
CA GLY A 66 4.14 6.31 -16.88
C GLY A 66 4.28 6.80 -15.45
N THR A 67 4.37 8.12 -15.32
CA THR A 67 4.49 8.85 -14.05
C THR A 67 3.40 9.91 -13.96
N ILE A 68 2.63 9.91 -12.87
CA ILE A 68 1.71 10.98 -12.50
C ILE A 68 2.42 11.84 -11.48
N GLU A 69 2.46 13.15 -11.73
CA GLU A 69 3.09 14.13 -10.86
C GLU A 69 2.09 15.24 -10.54
N GLN A 70 1.99 15.59 -9.27
CA GLN A 70 1.16 16.69 -8.81
C GLN A 70 1.91 17.53 -7.79
N PHE A 71 1.78 18.84 -7.93
CA PHE A 71 2.40 19.81 -7.05
C PHE A 71 1.33 20.61 -6.31
N PHE A 72 1.53 20.77 -5.00
CA PHE A 72 0.62 21.48 -4.11
C PHE A 72 1.39 22.53 -3.33
N VAL A 73 0.75 23.69 -3.15
CA VAL A 73 1.28 24.78 -2.31
C VAL A 73 0.23 25.12 -1.28
N SER A 74 0.60 25.04 -0.01
CA SER A 74 -0.28 25.35 1.11
C SER A 74 -0.67 26.83 1.10
N ARG A 75 -1.88 27.11 1.59
CA ARG A 75 -2.49 28.45 1.63
C ARG A 75 -2.70 29.10 0.26
N ASN A 76 -2.49 28.37 -0.84
CA ASN A 76 -3.03 28.75 -2.13
C ASN A 76 -4.42 28.11 -2.31
N PRO A 77 -5.53 28.89 -2.22
CA PRO A 77 -6.88 28.36 -2.40
C PRO A 77 -7.11 27.78 -3.81
N MET A 78 -6.30 28.17 -4.80
CA MET A 78 -6.35 27.61 -6.16
C MET A 78 -5.73 26.20 -6.25
N HIS A 79 -5.02 25.73 -5.22
CA HIS A 79 -4.35 24.42 -5.23
C HIS A 79 -5.16 23.33 -4.52
N LYS A 80 -6.41 23.61 -4.13
CA LYS A 80 -7.36 22.58 -3.70
C LYS A 80 -7.71 21.69 -4.89
N VAL A 81 -7.42 20.40 -4.81
CA VAL A 81 -7.66 19.46 -5.90
C VAL A 81 -8.29 18.17 -5.42
N ASN A 82 -9.12 17.61 -6.29
CA ASN A 82 -9.66 16.27 -6.18
C ASN A 82 -9.49 15.61 -7.56
N CYS A 83 -8.41 14.86 -7.71
CA CYS A 83 -8.00 14.28 -8.97
C CYS A 83 -8.29 12.77 -8.96
N THR A 84 -8.90 12.28 -10.03
CA THR A 84 -9.12 10.85 -10.25
C THR A 84 -8.52 10.44 -11.58
N TRP A 85 -7.49 9.59 -11.55
CA TRP A 85 -6.95 8.95 -12.74
C TRP A 85 -7.48 7.54 -12.86
N ARG A 86 -8.05 7.23 -14.01
CA ARG A 86 -8.45 5.86 -14.39
C ARG A 86 -7.44 5.33 -15.37
N ILE A 87 -6.61 4.40 -14.92
CA ILE A 87 -5.58 3.77 -15.72
C ILE A 87 -6.15 2.47 -16.27
N HIS A 88 -6.13 2.35 -17.60
CA HIS A 88 -6.63 1.21 -18.33
C HIS A 88 -5.46 0.56 -19.07
N ALA A 89 -5.14 -0.68 -18.71
CA ALA A 89 -4.13 -1.49 -19.37
C ALA A 89 -4.63 -1.98 -20.75
N PRO A 90 -3.71 -2.35 -21.66
CA PRO A 90 -4.06 -3.12 -22.85
C PRO A 90 -4.70 -4.46 -22.50
N GLU A 91 -5.27 -5.12 -23.50
CA GLU A 91 -5.77 -6.49 -23.35
C GLU A 91 -4.68 -7.43 -22.81
N ASN A 92 -5.10 -8.40 -22.00
CA ASN A 92 -4.22 -9.38 -21.35
C ASN A 92 -3.13 -8.77 -20.45
N HIS A 93 -3.37 -7.56 -19.94
CA HIS A 93 -2.48 -6.90 -18.98
C HIS A 93 -3.24 -6.41 -17.75
N HIS A 94 -2.51 -6.34 -16.65
CA HIS A 94 -2.92 -5.71 -15.41
C HIS A 94 -2.14 -4.41 -15.20
N VAL A 95 -2.71 -3.47 -14.47
CA VAL A 95 -2.04 -2.26 -14.02
C VAL A 95 -1.40 -2.52 -12.66
N TYR A 96 -0.18 -2.06 -12.46
CA TYR A 96 0.45 -2.06 -11.14
C TYR A 96 1.06 -0.70 -10.80
N VAL A 97 1.03 -0.34 -9.51
CA VAL A 97 1.73 0.85 -8.99
C VAL A 97 3.09 0.42 -8.46
N LYS A 98 4.14 0.88 -9.13
CA LYS A 98 5.54 0.58 -8.80
C LYS A 98 6.06 1.42 -7.64
N GLN A 99 5.64 2.67 -7.59
CA GLN A 99 6.15 3.64 -6.63
C GLN A 99 5.09 4.70 -6.37
N LEU A 100 4.91 5.07 -5.11
CA LEU A 100 4.17 6.24 -4.69
C LEU A 100 5.00 6.95 -3.63
N ARG A 101 5.34 8.21 -3.89
CA ARG A 101 6.20 9.04 -3.03
C ARG A 101 5.59 10.42 -2.87
N ILE A 102 5.74 10.98 -1.69
CA ILE A 102 5.44 12.39 -1.43
C ILE A 102 6.70 13.08 -0.93
N THR A 103 7.13 14.14 -1.61
CA THR A 103 8.13 15.09 -1.11
C THR A 103 7.42 16.21 -0.37
N ARG A 104 7.99 16.70 0.74
CA ARG A 104 7.41 17.81 1.49
C ARG A 104 8.48 18.79 1.96
N THR A 105 8.14 20.08 1.93
CA THR A 105 8.91 21.15 2.56
C THR A 105 8.15 21.66 3.78
N THR A 106 8.78 21.64 4.96
CA THR A 106 8.12 21.92 6.24
C THR A 106 8.14 23.41 6.59
N LEU A 107 7.04 23.90 7.16
CA LEU A 107 6.95 25.21 7.81
C LEU A 107 7.82 25.22 9.08
N GLN A 108 8.78 26.15 9.16
CA GLN A 108 9.49 26.44 10.41
C GLN A 108 8.68 27.41 11.28
N ASN A 109 7.49 27.02 11.72
CA ASN A 109 6.66 27.84 12.62
C ASN A 109 6.24 27.07 13.86
N ALA A 110 6.19 27.75 15.01
CA ALA A 110 5.76 27.18 16.29
C ALA A 110 4.29 26.69 16.27
N ASP A 111 3.47 27.24 15.37
CA ASP A 111 2.05 26.90 15.19
C ASP A 111 1.80 25.83 14.11
N ALA A 112 2.85 25.17 13.60
CA ALA A 112 2.66 24.07 12.65
C ALA A 112 1.81 22.97 13.31
N SER A 113 0.72 22.57 12.64
CA SER A 113 -0.14 21.49 13.15
C SER A 113 0.69 20.24 13.41
N LYS A 114 0.49 19.61 14.57
CA LYS A 114 1.16 18.34 14.93
C LYS A 114 0.76 17.21 13.98
N PHE A 115 -0.44 17.30 13.38
CA PHE A 115 -1.01 16.32 12.46
C PHE A 115 -1.24 16.97 11.10
N ASP A 116 -0.80 16.29 10.04
CA ASP A 116 -1.03 16.71 8.66
C ASP A 116 -1.29 15.48 7.81
N ASP A 117 -2.54 15.31 7.41
CA ASP A 117 -3.06 14.12 6.74
C ASP A 117 -3.07 14.33 5.22
N ALA A 118 -2.55 15.46 4.72
CA ALA A 118 -2.54 15.82 3.32
C ALA A 118 -1.19 15.53 2.60
N PRO A 119 -1.22 15.30 1.27
CA PRO A 119 -2.39 14.93 0.48
C PRO A 119 -2.88 13.52 0.83
N PHE A 120 -4.17 13.28 0.63
CA PHE A 120 -4.80 11.98 0.80
C PHE A 120 -4.80 11.24 -0.53
N ILE A 121 -4.06 10.14 -0.63
CA ILE A 121 -3.93 9.35 -1.86
C ILE A 121 -4.42 7.93 -1.61
N GLN A 122 -5.26 7.43 -2.51
CA GLN A 122 -5.78 6.06 -2.49
C GLN A 122 -5.65 5.41 -3.87
N VAL A 123 -5.48 4.09 -3.85
CA VAL A 123 -5.44 3.24 -5.03
C VAL A 123 -6.53 2.18 -4.89
N PHE A 124 -7.33 2.01 -5.93
CA PHE A 124 -8.46 1.10 -5.99
C PHE A 124 -8.31 0.14 -7.17
N ASP A 125 -8.77 -1.08 -6.96
CA ASP A 125 -8.92 -2.10 -7.99
C ASP A 125 -10.15 -1.80 -8.85
N GLY A 126 -9.99 -1.76 -10.16
CA GLY A 126 -11.07 -1.41 -11.08
C GLY A 126 -11.47 0.06 -11.07
N LYS A 127 -12.73 0.32 -11.40
CA LYS A 127 -13.30 1.67 -11.59
C LYS A 127 -13.99 2.22 -10.34
N ASP A 128 -14.41 1.35 -9.44
CA ASP A 128 -15.24 1.69 -8.29
C ASP A 128 -14.36 2.00 -7.08
N MET A 129 -14.53 3.20 -6.53
CA MET A 129 -13.72 3.72 -5.41
C MET A 129 -14.35 3.38 -4.05
N THR A 130 -14.59 2.09 -3.79
CA THR A 130 -15.09 1.62 -2.48
C THR A 130 -13.97 1.09 -1.60
N GLU A 131 -14.21 0.93 -0.30
CA GLU A 131 -13.19 0.40 0.62
C GLU A 131 -12.89 -1.08 0.37
N GLU A 132 -13.86 -1.86 -0.13
CA GLU A 132 -13.67 -3.25 -0.54
C GLU A 132 -12.68 -3.37 -1.70
N ASN A 133 -12.71 -2.41 -2.62
CA ASN A 133 -11.81 -2.35 -3.77
C ASN A 133 -10.50 -1.59 -3.46
N ARG A 134 -10.30 -1.09 -2.24
CA ARG A 134 -9.12 -0.27 -1.91
C ARG A 134 -7.88 -1.15 -1.75
N LEU A 135 -6.95 -1.02 -2.69
CA LEU A 135 -5.65 -1.72 -2.67
C LEU A 135 -4.65 -1.04 -1.73
N PHE A 136 -4.70 0.29 -1.64
CA PHE A 136 -3.74 1.07 -0.86
C PHE A 136 -4.27 2.45 -0.50
N ARG A 137 -3.77 2.97 0.63
CA ARG A 137 -3.89 4.36 1.03
C ARG A 137 -2.51 4.84 1.48
N PHE A 138 -2.15 6.06 1.13
CA PHE A 138 -0.89 6.63 1.60
C PHE A 138 -0.86 6.66 3.13
N GLY A 139 0.18 6.06 3.71
CA GLY A 139 0.28 5.78 5.15
C GLY A 139 0.12 4.30 5.50
N ASP A 140 -0.42 3.47 4.59
CA ASP A 140 -0.44 2.02 4.76
C ASP A 140 0.97 1.43 4.77
N ALA A 141 1.15 0.34 5.52
CA ALA A 141 2.46 -0.27 5.74
C ALA A 141 3.12 -0.86 4.48
N ASN A 142 2.34 -1.24 3.44
CA ASN A 142 2.88 -1.92 2.26
C ASN A 142 2.14 -1.52 0.96
N LEU A 143 2.88 -0.96 0.02
CA LEU A 143 2.44 -0.73 -1.37
C LEU A 143 2.44 -2.02 -2.22
N ASN A 144 2.99 -3.11 -1.69
CA ASN A 144 3.39 -4.33 -2.42
C ASN A 144 2.25 -5.13 -3.09
N ARG A 145 1.00 -4.66 -3.02
CA ARG A 145 -0.18 -5.29 -3.63
C ARG A 145 -1.05 -4.33 -4.44
N CYS A 146 -0.49 -3.21 -4.89
CA CYS A 146 -1.20 -2.35 -5.86
C CYS A 146 -1.12 -2.96 -7.26
N LEU A 147 -1.84 -4.05 -7.48
CA LEU A 147 -2.02 -4.74 -8.75
C LEU A 147 -3.53 -4.87 -8.99
N SER A 148 -4.00 -4.49 -10.17
CA SER A 148 -5.41 -4.68 -10.51
C SER A 148 -5.75 -6.15 -10.76
N SER A 149 -6.95 -6.57 -10.38
CA SER A 149 -7.49 -7.89 -10.72
C SER A 149 -7.78 -8.01 -12.21
N GLU A 150 -8.14 -6.90 -12.86
CA GLU A 150 -8.41 -6.82 -14.30
C GLU A 150 -7.57 -5.72 -14.97
N GLN A 151 -8.07 -5.10 -16.04
CA GLN A 151 -7.38 -4.08 -16.83
C GLN A 151 -7.43 -2.68 -16.23
N ASP A 152 -8.32 -2.43 -15.26
CA ASP A 152 -8.57 -1.09 -14.73
C ASP A 152 -8.01 -0.92 -13.31
N LEU A 153 -7.42 0.24 -13.05
CA LEU A 153 -6.97 0.67 -11.74
C LEU A 153 -7.26 2.16 -11.57
N THR A 154 -7.82 2.54 -10.42
CA THR A 154 -8.18 3.93 -10.15
C THR A 154 -7.29 4.51 -9.05
N ILE A 155 -6.78 5.71 -9.30
CA ILE A 155 -6.00 6.47 -8.32
C ILE A 155 -6.77 7.74 -7.99
N SER A 156 -7.03 7.95 -6.70
CA SER A 156 -7.63 9.15 -6.16
C SER A 156 -6.60 9.95 -5.39
N LEU A 157 -6.55 11.27 -5.63
CA LEU A 157 -5.77 12.21 -4.87
C LEU A 157 -6.64 13.40 -4.47
N THR A 158 -6.73 13.62 -3.16
CA THR A 158 -7.39 14.80 -2.59
C THR A 158 -6.38 15.62 -1.82
N TYR A 159 -6.33 16.91 -2.13
CA TYR A 159 -5.57 17.90 -1.38
C TYR A 159 -6.45 19.12 -1.15
N ASN A 160 -6.52 19.57 0.11
CA ASN A 160 -7.27 20.77 0.48
C ASN A 160 -6.30 21.84 0.99
N GLU A 161 -5.63 21.54 2.10
CA GLU A 161 -4.61 22.41 2.68
C GLU A 161 -3.68 21.58 3.56
N SER A 162 -2.58 22.21 3.99
CA SER A 162 -1.63 21.61 4.92
C SER A 162 -1.20 22.63 5.95
N GLY A 163 -1.40 22.31 7.22
CA GLY A 163 -0.98 23.15 8.35
C GLY A 163 0.50 23.01 8.70
N ARG A 164 1.24 22.10 8.03
CA ARG A 164 2.62 21.74 8.38
C ARG A 164 3.62 21.92 7.25
N HIS A 165 3.19 21.76 6.00
CA HIS A 165 4.06 21.75 4.83
C HIS A 165 3.66 22.86 3.86
N ILE A 166 4.64 23.62 3.37
CA ILE A 166 4.41 24.68 2.38
C ILE A 166 4.27 24.12 0.98
N ASP A 167 5.18 23.22 0.60
CA ASP A 167 5.24 22.64 -0.73
C ASP A 167 5.18 21.13 -0.59
N GLN A 168 4.37 20.51 -1.44
CA GLN A 168 4.23 19.08 -1.48
C GLN A 168 4.18 18.61 -2.93
N GLU A 169 4.85 17.50 -3.19
CA GLU A 169 4.93 16.90 -4.52
C GLU A 169 4.58 15.43 -4.40
N ALA A 170 3.50 15.00 -5.06
CA ALA A 170 3.15 13.59 -5.18
C ALA A 170 3.67 13.04 -6.51
N VAL A 171 4.43 11.95 -6.45
CA VAL A 171 4.95 11.24 -7.61
C VAL A 171 4.49 9.79 -7.56
N ILE A 172 3.75 9.36 -8.58
CA ILE A 172 3.20 8.01 -8.69
C ILE A 172 3.66 7.39 -10.00
N LYS A 173 4.36 6.25 -9.92
CA LYS A 173 4.81 5.49 -11.09
C LYS A 173 3.99 4.23 -11.23
N TYR A 174 3.47 3.99 -12.43
CA TYR A 174 2.69 2.81 -12.77
C TYR A 174 3.26 2.10 -14.00
N GLY A 175 2.86 0.85 -14.18
CA GLY A 175 3.19 0.06 -15.36
C GLY A 175 2.10 -0.96 -15.68
N PHE A 176 2.34 -1.70 -16.76
CA PHE A 176 1.51 -2.82 -17.18
C PHE A 176 2.31 -4.11 -17.08
N VAL A 177 1.64 -5.19 -16.71
CA VAL A 177 2.21 -6.54 -16.63
C VAL A 177 1.26 -7.52 -17.29
N GLU A 178 1.79 -8.43 -18.11
CA GLU A 178 0.99 -9.45 -18.77
C GLU A 178 0.33 -10.39 -17.76
N SER A 179 -0.91 -10.80 -18.04
CA SER A 179 -1.68 -11.72 -17.19
C SER A 179 -0.97 -13.07 -16.99
N SER A 180 -0.31 -13.59 -18.02
CA SER A 180 0.48 -14.84 -17.96
C SER A 180 1.58 -14.78 -16.89
N ILE A 181 2.20 -13.60 -16.70
CA ILE A 181 3.24 -13.40 -15.69
C ILE A 181 2.64 -13.34 -14.29
N VAL A 182 1.44 -12.77 -14.16
CA VAL A 182 0.73 -12.65 -12.87
C VAL A 182 0.25 -14.02 -12.39
N GLU A 183 -0.31 -14.83 -13.28
CA GLU A 183 -0.78 -16.20 -12.98
C GLU A 183 0.36 -17.07 -12.43
N ASP A 184 1.56 -16.96 -12.98
CA ASP A 184 2.77 -17.64 -12.47
C ASP A 184 3.20 -17.22 -11.05
N LEU A 185 2.64 -16.14 -10.51
CA LEU A 185 3.02 -15.54 -9.23
C LEU A 185 1.98 -15.76 -8.13
N ILE A 186 0.78 -16.25 -8.46
CA ILE A 186 -0.27 -16.61 -7.52
C ILE A 186 -0.22 -18.15 -7.36
N PRO A 187 0.23 -18.68 -6.21
CA PRO A 187 0.35 -20.12 -5.99
C PRO A 187 -1.00 -20.84 -5.92
#